data_AF-F5Y0D5-F1
#
_entry.id   AF-F5Y0D5-F1
#
_cell.length_a   1.000
_cell.length_b   1.000
_cell.length_c   1.000
_cell.angle_alpha   90.00
_cell.angle_beta   90.00
_cell.angle_gamma   90.00
#
_symmetry.space_group_name_H-M   'P 1'
#
loop_
_entity.id
_entity.type
_entity.pdbx_description
1 polymer ?
#
loop_
_entity_poly.entity_id
_entity_poly.type
_entity_poly.pdbx_seq_one_letter_code
_entity_poly.pdbx_strand_id
1 'polypeptide(L)'
;MRYSRSEYAKIVAAQQEVARAEADYQRFRAAYLEIAKNEPGHEVALAMIGADMDRAHAHLQTLIGLPKLPFTHEPSTVVRREARRTTEESEESS
;
A
#
# COMPACT_ATOMS: atom_id res chain seq x y z
N MET A 1 -19.42 29.03 6.47
CA MET A 1 -18.93 28.39 7.72
C MET A 1 -17.46 28.74 7.89
N ARG A 2 -17.08 29.36 9.00
CA ARG A 2 -15.67 29.68 9.32
C ARG A 2 -15.28 28.72 10.45
N TYR A 3 -14.44 27.73 10.15
CA TYR A 3 -13.99 26.77 11.15
C TYR A 3 -13.24 27.47 12.28
N SER A 4 -13.46 27.03 13.51
CA SER A 4 -12.66 27.45 14.66
C SER A 4 -11.20 26.99 14.48
N ARG A 5 -10.23 27.70 15.07
CA ARG A 5 -8.82 27.30 15.05
C ARG A 5 -8.61 25.85 15.53
N SER A 6 -9.40 25.41 16.49
CA SER A 6 -9.39 24.04 17.02
C SER A 6 -9.90 23.00 16.02
N GLU A 7 -10.93 23.32 15.24
CA GLU A 7 -11.44 22.42 14.19
C GLU A 7 -10.46 22.33 13.02
N TYR A 8 -9.83 23.45 12.65
CA TYR A 8 -8.79 23.46 11.63
C TYR A 8 -7.59 22.59 12.02
N ALA A 9 -7.12 22.70 13.27
CA ALA A 9 -6.02 21.87 13.79
C ALA A 9 -6.35 20.36 13.73
N LYS A 10 -7.59 19.97 14.04
CA LYS A 10 -8.04 18.57 13.93
C LYS A 10 -8.03 18.06 12.49
N ILE A 11 -8.48 18.89 11.53
CA ILE A 11 -8.48 18.54 10.11
C ILE A 11 -7.04 18.34 9.60
N VAL A 12 -6.13 19.25 9.96
CA VAL A 12 -4.71 19.15 9.56
C VAL A 12 -4.05 17.90 10.16
N ALA A 13 -4.34 17.58 11.43
CA ALA A 13 -3.81 16.39 12.07
C ALA A 13 -4.29 15.10 11.37
N ALA A 14 -5.58 15.02 11.03
CA ALA A 14 -6.13 13.88 10.29
C ALA A 14 -5.50 13.73 8.89
N GLN A 15 -5.26 14.84 8.18
CA GLN A 15 -4.58 14.80 6.87
C GLN A 15 -3.14 14.32 6.99
N GLN A 16 -2.41 14.73 8.03
CA GLN A 16 -1.05 14.24 8.28
C GLN A 16 -1.02 12.75 8.60
N GLU A 17 -2.03 12.25 9.32
CA GLU A 17 -2.16 10.83 9.65
C GLU A 17 -2.39 9.98 8.38
N VAL A 18 -3.29 10.42 7.50
CA VAL A 18 -3.51 9.77 6.19
C VAL A 18 -2.22 9.76 5.36
N ALA A 19 -1.53 10.89 5.24
CA ALA A 19 -0.30 10.98 4.46
C ALA A 19 0.81 10.03 4.98
N ARG A 20 0.90 9.84 6.30
CA ARG A 20 1.82 8.87 6.91
C ARG A 20 1.43 7.44 6.58
N ALA A 21 0.15 7.09 6.72
CA ALA A 21 -0.34 5.76 6.40
C ALA A 21 -0.16 5.41 4.92
N GLU A 22 -0.34 6.37 4.00
CA GLU A 22 -0.04 6.22 2.58
C GLU A 22 1.45 5.95 2.32
N ALA A 23 2.33 6.73 2.97
CA ALA A 23 3.78 6.54 2.84
C ALA A 23 4.23 5.16 3.32
N ASP A 24 3.67 4.69 4.45
CA ASP A 24 3.96 3.36 4.98
C ASP A 24 3.49 2.25 4.03
N TYR A 25 2.27 2.35 3.50
CA TYR A 25 1.78 1.41 2.49
C TYR A 25 2.70 1.36 1.27
N GLN A 26 3.10 2.53 0.73
CA GLN A 26 3.97 2.59 -0.45
C GLN A 26 5.35 2.00 -0.19
N ARG A 27 5.88 2.21 1.03
CA ARG A 27 7.16 1.63 1.44
C ARG A 27 7.10 0.10 1.45
N PHE A 28 6.05 -0.48 2.03
CA PHE A 28 5.89 -1.94 2.04
C PHE A 28 5.63 -2.49 0.65
N ARG A 29 4.83 -1.80 -0.17
CA ARG A 29 4.59 -2.18 -1.57
C ARG A 29 5.87 -2.19 -2.39
N ALA A 30 6.73 -1.17 -2.25
CA ALA A 30 8.01 -1.12 -2.94
C ALA A 30 8.93 -2.28 -2.52
N ALA A 31 9.06 -2.53 -1.22
CA ALA A 31 9.85 -3.65 -0.71
C ALA A 31 9.31 -5.00 -1.19
N TYR A 32 7.99 -5.17 -1.20
CA TYR A 32 7.34 -6.37 -1.69
C TYR A 32 7.68 -6.63 -3.16
N LEU A 33 7.57 -5.61 -4.01
CA LEU A 33 7.86 -5.69 -5.44
C LEU A 33 9.35 -5.94 -5.71
N GLU A 34 10.24 -5.34 -4.92
CA GLU A 34 11.67 -5.56 -5.03
C GLU A 34 12.03 -7.02 -4.73
N ILE A 35 11.49 -7.60 -3.65
CA ILE A 35 11.70 -9.01 -3.31
C ILE A 35 11.07 -9.91 -4.38
N ALA A 36 9.84 -9.62 -4.81
CA ALA A 36 9.15 -10.42 -5.81
C ALA A 36 9.91 -10.46 -7.14
N LYS A 37 10.58 -9.35 -7.51
CA LYS A 37 11.38 -9.26 -8.73
C LYS A 37 12.75 -9.92 -8.60
N ASN A 38 13.46 -9.68 -7.51
CA ASN A 38 14.86 -10.10 -7.38
C ASN A 38 15.01 -11.49 -6.77
N GLU A 39 14.10 -11.88 -5.88
CA GLU A 39 14.14 -13.12 -5.10
C GLU A 39 12.74 -13.75 -4.98
N PRO A 40 12.08 -14.10 -6.11
CA PRO A 40 10.71 -14.63 -6.10
C PRO A 40 10.53 -15.92 -5.29
N GLY A 41 11.61 -16.70 -5.12
CA GLY A 41 11.63 -17.92 -4.30
C GLY A 41 11.76 -17.66 -2.79
N HIS A 42 11.94 -16.42 -2.36
CA HIS A 42 12.07 -16.07 -0.94
C HIS A 42 10.69 -15.90 -0.29
N GLU A 43 9.94 -17.00 -0.25
CA GLU A 43 8.52 -17.06 0.12
C GLU A 43 8.23 -16.47 1.51
N VAL A 44 9.15 -16.66 2.46
CA VAL A 44 9.02 -16.15 3.84
C VAL A 44 9.06 -14.62 3.86
N ALA A 45 10.01 -14.01 3.16
CA ALA A 45 10.09 -12.54 3.11
C ALA A 45 8.88 -11.94 2.38
N LEU A 46 8.43 -12.58 1.29
CA LEU A 46 7.20 -12.18 0.60
C LEU A 46 5.97 -12.29 1.50
N ALA A 47 5.87 -13.32 2.34
CA ALA A 47 4.78 -13.46 3.29
C ALA A 47 4.84 -12.41 4.40
N MET A 48 6.02 -12.12 4.94
CA MET A 48 6.22 -11.13 6.00
C MET A 48 5.89 -9.71 5.51
N ILE A 49 6.52 -9.28 4.42
CA ILE A 49 6.30 -7.94 3.86
C ILE A 49 4.88 -7.81 3.30
N GLY A 50 4.32 -8.88 2.72
CA GLY A 50 2.92 -8.89 2.29
C GLY A 50 1.95 -8.66 3.45
N ALA A 51 2.17 -9.30 4.60
CA ALA A 51 1.35 -9.08 5.80
C ALA A 51 1.48 -7.64 6.35
N ASP A 52 2.67 -7.05 6.32
CA ASP A 52 2.87 -5.65 6.70
C ASP A 52 2.17 -4.68 5.75
N MET A 53 2.27 -4.94 4.44
CA MET A 53 1.57 -4.20 3.41
C MET A 53 0.04 -4.27 3.60
N ASP A 54 -0.50 -5.46 3.88
CA ASP A 54 -1.94 -5.65 4.12
C ASP A 54 -2.41 -4.92 5.39
N ARG A 55 -1.58 -4.90 6.44
CA ARG A 55 -1.87 -4.14 7.66
C ARG A 55 -1.87 -2.63 7.40
N ALA A 56 -0.88 -2.12 6.68
CA ALA A 56 -0.82 -0.70 6.30
C ALA A 56 -2.00 -0.31 5.41
N HIS A 57 -2.38 -1.18 4.47
CA HIS A 57 -3.55 -1.00 3.62
C HIS A 57 -4.85 -0.95 4.45
N ALA A 58 -5.07 -1.89 5.37
CA ALA A 58 -6.26 -1.90 6.22
C ALA A 58 -6.32 -0.68 7.15
N HIS A 59 -5.17 -0.23 7.67
CA HIS A 59 -5.10 0.99 8.47
C HIS A 59 -5.50 2.22 7.64
N LEU A 60 -4.96 2.34 6.42
CA LEU A 60 -5.30 3.42 5.50
C LEU A 60 -6.79 3.42 5.13
N GLN A 61 -7.37 2.24 4.88
CA GLN A 61 -8.82 2.10 4.65
C GLN A 61 -9.65 2.60 5.84
N THR A 62 -9.20 2.29 7.06
CA THR A 62 -9.88 2.70 8.29
C THR A 62 -9.86 4.23 8.45
N LEU A 63 -8.72 4.87 8.14
CA LEU A 63 -8.57 6.33 8.21
C LEU A 63 -9.41 7.07 7.16
N ILE A 64 -9.53 6.50 5.96
CA ILE A 64 -10.27 7.11 4.85
C ILE A 64 -11.79 6.87 4.98
N GLY A 65 -12.23 5.84 5.70
CA GLY A 65 -13.66 5.57 5.99
C GLY A 65 -14.55 5.21 4.79
N LEU A 66 -14.06 5.40 3.56
CA LEU A 66 -14.67 5.25 2.22
C LEU A 66 -15.99 6.02 1.96
N PRO A 67 -16.05 6.80 0.86
CA PRO A 67 -16.18 6.21 -0.49
C PRO A 67 -15.31 6.80 -1.64
N LYS A 68 -15.12 5.97 -2.69
CA LYS A 68 -14.74 6.22 -4.11
C LYS A 68 -13.65 7.27 -4.40
N LEU A 69 -12.43 7.10 -3.91
CA LEU A 69 -11.28 7.34 -4.79
C LEU A 69 -11.04 6.07 -5.60
N PRO A 70 -10.54 6.14 -6.85
CA PRO A 70 -10.05 4.93 -7.52
C PRO A 70 -9.11 4.27 -6.53
N PHE A 71 -9.43 3.03 -6.16
CA PHE A 71 -8.68 2.29 -5.15
C PHE A 71 -7.31 1.99 -5.77
N THR A 72 -6.36 2.90 -5.61
CA THR A 72 -5.00 2.80 -6.17
C THR A 72 -4.11 1.91 -5.30
N HIS A 73 -4.63 1.44 -4.18
CA HIS A 73 -3.96 0.57 -3.23
C HIS A 73 -4.64 -0.79 -3.23
N GLU A 74 -3.82 -1.82 -3.31
CA GLU A 74 -4.27 -3.19 -3.46
C GLU A 74 -3.66 -4.04 -2.35
N PRO A 75 -4.36 -5.08 -1.88
CA PRO A 75 -3.77 -6.01 -0.94
C PRO A 75 -2.61 -6.78 -1.59
N SER A 76 -1.72 -7.30 -0.76
CA SER A 76 -0.50 -8.02 -1.16
C SER A 76 -0.79 -9.18 -2.12
N THR A 77 -1.96 -9.82 -1.99
CA THR A 77 -2.39 -10.93 -2.84
C THR A 77 -2.62 -10.52 -4.29
N VAL A 78 -3.17 -9.33 -4.53
CA VAL A 78 -3.39 -8.80 -5.89
C VAL A 78 -2.06 -8.38 -6.47
N VAL A 79 -1.25 -7.62 -5.71
CA VAL A 79 0.09 -7.20 -6.14
C VAL A 79 1.01 -8.39 -6.43
N ARG A 80 0.92 -9.48 -5.65
CA ARG A 80 1.63 -10.74 -5.93
C ARG A 80 1.28 -11.31 -7.31
N ARG A 81 -0.02 -11.33 -7.64
CA ARG A 81 -0.49 -11.86 -8.91
C ARG A 81 0.01 -11.02 -10.09
N GLU A 82 0.01 -9.70 -9.94
CA GLU A 82 0.53 -8.78 -10.96
C GLU A 82 2.04 -8.87 -11.13
N ALA A 83 2.78 -9.01 -10.03
CA ALA A 83 4.24 -9.19 -10.05
C ALA A 83 4.64 -10.50 -10.77
N ARG A 84 3.88 -11.58 -10.56
CA ARG A 84 4.11 -12.85 -11.28
C ARG A 84 3.86 -12.70 -12.78
N ARG A 85 2.74 -12.07 -13.16
CA ARG A 85 2.40 -11.85 -14.58
C ARG A 85 3.47 -11.04 -15.31
N THR A 86 3.95 -9.95 -14.71
CA THR A 86 4.97 -9.10 -15.32
C THR A 86 6.33 -9.81 -15.44
N THR A 87 6.65 -10.70 -14.51
CA THR A 87 7.85 -11.53 -14.59
C THR A 87 7.73 -12.56 -15.73
N GLU A 88 6.60 -13.26 -15.83
CA GLU A 88 6.30 -14.23 -16.90
C GLU A 88 6.32 -13.57 -18.30
N GLU A 89 5.73 -12.37 -18.46
CA GLU A 89 5.75 -11.61 -19.73
C GLU A 89 7.17 -11.17 -20.13
N SER A 90 8.04 -10.87 -19.16
CA SER A 90 9.43 -10.48 -19.43
C SER A 90 10.32 -11.66 -19.84
N GLU A 91 10.00 -12.86 -19.37
CA GLU A 91 10.70 -14.11 -19.74
C GLU A 91 10.25 -14.65 -21.10
N GLU A 92 8.98 -14.47 -21.49
CA GLU A 92 8.48 -14.86 -22.83
C GLU A 92 8.96 -13.95 -23.98
N SER A 93 9.51 -12.78 -23.67
CA SER A 93 9.97 -11.79 -24.67
C SER A 93 11.50 -11.80 -24.89
N SER A 94 12.24 -12.75 -24.29
CA SER A 94 13.70 -12.92 -24.42
C SER A 94 14.07 -14.20 -25.17
#